data_AF-A0A2M9Y2Q5-F1
#
_entry.id   AF-A0A2M9Y2Q5-F1
#
_cell.length_a   1.000
_cell.length_b   1.000
_cell.length_c   1.000
_cell.angle_alpha   90.00
_cell.angle_beta   90.00
_cell.angle_gamma   90.00
#
_symmetry.space_group_name_H-M   'P 1'
#
loop_
_entity.id
_entity.type
_entity.pdbx_description
1 polymer ?
#
loop_
_entity_poly.entity_id
_entity_poly.type
_entity_poly.pdbx_seq_one_letter_code
_entity_poly.pdbx_strand_id
1 'polypeptide(L)'
;MISSKHSTKQLLEKKIQLLDSLITHLKREEELLSYRDADSAVKLEFKNEILVRKLEEVDRELWERQEKEVYTADEIGISETVFERLDEARNLQNKVQELLVFEMNESKKEYWEFSIKRRLKSHLMQSSGLSWTKNYC
;
A
#
# COMPACT_ATOMS: atom_id res chain seq x y z
N MET A 1 -36.62 -4.78 10.66
CA MET A 1 -35.35 -4.02 10.75
C MET A 1 -35.28 -3.12 9.54
N ILE A 2 -35.51 -1.82 9.73
CA ILE A 2 -35.52 -0.83 8.63
C ILE A 2 -34.06 -0.56 8.28
N SER A 3 -33.60 -1.14 7.18
CA SER A 3 -32.32 -0.82 6.55
C SER A 3 -32.29 0.69 6.31
N SER A 4 -31.35 1.39 6.93
CA SER A 4 -31.03 2.78 6.60
C SER A 4 -30.47 2.79 5.19
N LYS A 5 -31.35 2.82 4.17
CA LYS A 5 -30.95 2.96 2.78
C LYS A 5 -30.41 4.38 2.60
N HIS A 6 -29.10 4.53 2.65
CA HIS A 6 -28.43 5.78 2.25
C HIS A 6 -28.87 6.18 0.84
N SER A 7 -29.00 7.46 0.52
CA SER A 7 -29.27 7.90 -0.85
C SER A 7 -28.02 7.76 -1.73
N THR A 8 -28.18 7.75 -3.06
CA THR A 8 -27.05 7.69 -4.01
C THR A 8 -26.09 8.86 -3.79
N LYS A 9 -26.62 10.08 -3.63
CA LYS A 9 -25.85 11.24 -3.15
C LYS A 9 -25.03 10.97 -1.88
N GLN A 10 -25.65 10.39 -0.83
CA GLN A 10 -24.94 10.08 0.42
C GLN A 10 -23.83 9.03 0.24
N LEU A 11 -24.03 8.05 -0.64
CA LEU A 11 -23.02 7.05 -0.97
C LEU A 11 -21.84 7.68 -1.71
N LEU A 12 -22.10 8.58 -2.66
CA LEU A 12 -21.06 9.32 -3.38
C LEU A 12 -20.26 10.24 -2.42
N GLU A 13 -20.94 10.97 -1.53
CA GLU A 13 -20.29 11.80 -0.51
C GLU A 13 -19.43 10.95 0.46
N LYS A 14 -19.94 9.79 0.88
CA LYS A 14 -19.18 8.82 1.69
C LYS A 14 -17.96 8.31 0.94
N LYS A 15 -18.08 8.05 -0.36
CA LYS A 15 -16.97 7.62 -1.22
C LYS A 15 -15.88 8.69 -1.26
N ILE A 16 -16.24 9.97 -1.42
CA ILE A 16 -15.29 11.09 -1.38
C ILE A 16 -14.55 11.13 -0.04
N GLN A 17 -15.25 11.03 1.09
CA GLN A 17 -14.61 11.06 2.42
C GLN A 17 -13.60 9.91 2.63
N LEU A 18 -13.94 8.71 2.15
CA LEU A 18 -13.04 7.56 2.19
C LEU A 18 -11.83 7.76 1.28
N LEU A 19 -12.02 8.33 0.09
CA LEU A 19 -10.93 8.65 -0.84
C LEU A 19 -10.01 9.74 -0.28
N ASP A 20 -10.53 10.81 0.30
CA ASP A 20 -9.74 11.86 0.94
C ASP A 20 -8.88 11.30 2.09
N SER A 21 -9.44 10.36 2.86
CA SER A 21 -8.70 9.65 3.91
C SER A 21 -7.58 8.78 3.32
N LEU A 22 -7.87 8.03 2.26
CA LEU A 22 -6.89 7.20 1.56
C LEU A 22 -5.76 8.05 0.96
N ILE A 23 -6.10 9.14 0.28
CA ILE A 23 -5.13 10.10 -0.29
C ILE A 23 -4.22 10.67 0.80
N THR A 24 -4.78 11.00 1.97
CA THR A 24 -3.99 11.50 3.10
C THR A 24 -2.99 10.46 3.60
N HIS A 25 -3.41 9.20 3.70
CA HIS A 25 -2.50 8.12 4.06
C HIS A 25 -1.42 7.89 2.99
N LEU A 26 -1.79 7.84 1.71
CA LEU A 26 -0.85 7.63 0.61
C LEU A 26 0.21 8.73 0.52
N LYS A 27 -0.18 10.00 0.70
CA LYS A 27 0.77 11.12 0.78
C LYS A 27 1.75 10.94 1.95
N ARG A 28 1.25 10.45 3.09
CA ARG A 28 2.10 10.20 4.25
C ARG A 28 3.01 8.99 4.06
N GLU A 29 2.56 7.95 3.36
CA GLU A 29 3.41 6.80 3.00
C GLU A 29 4.51 7.19 2.03
N GLU A 30 4.18 7.97 0.98
CA GLU A 30 5.16 8.53 0.05
C GLU A 30 6.25 9.30 0.84
N GLU A 31 5.83 10.15 1.78
CA GLU A 31 6.75 10.89 2.64
C GLU A 31 7.61 9.97 3.51
N LEU A 32 7.03 9.01 4.22
CA LEU A 32 7.78 8.08 5.09
C LEU A 32 8.80 7.25 4.29
N LEU A 33 8.41 6.74 3.12
CA LEU A 33 9.29 5.97 2.25
C LEU A 33 10.42 6.82 1.69
N SER A 34 10.17 8.10 1.41
CA SER A 34 11.24 9.04 1.01
C SER A 34 12.31 9.20 2.11
N TYR A 35 11.93 9.03 3.38
CA TYR A 35 12.83 9.03 4.53
C TYR A 35 13.34 7.64 4.94
N ARG A 36 13.11 6.60 4.13
CA ARG A 36 13.48 5.20 4.42
C ARG A 36 12.79 4.59 5.64
N ASP A 37 11.67 5.16 6.09
CA ASP A 37 10.88 4.60 7.19
C ASP A 37 9.80 3.63 6.66
N ALA A 38 10.28 2.47 6.18
CA ALA A 38 9.41 1.43 5.63
C ALA A 38 8.47 0.82 6.69
N ASP A 39 8.94 0.68 7.93
CA ASP A 39 8.19 0.07 9.02
C ASP A 39 6.95 0.90 9.40
N SER A 40 7.08 2.23 9.43
CA SER A 40 5.94 3.11 9.67
C SER A 40 5.02 3.19 8.46
N ALA A 41 5.57 3.17 7.24
CA ALA A 41 4.77 3.15 6.01
C ALA A 41 3.86 1.91 5.95
N VAL A 42 4.38 0.72 6.24
CA VAL A 42 3.59 -0.53 6.26
C VAL A 42 2.42 -0.48 7.26
N LYS A 43 2.54 0.26 8.37
CA LYS A 43 1.42 0.44 9.31
C LYS A 43 0.26 1.24 8.72
N LEU A 44 0.54 2.16 7.78
CA LEU A 44 -0.49 2.90 7.05
C LEU A 44 -1.15 2.00 6.00
N GLU A 45 -0.38 1.13 5.35
CA GLU A 45 -0.92 0.19 4.35
C GLU A 45 -2.02 -0.72 4.95
N PHE A 46 -1.83 -1.22 6.17
CA PHE A 46 -2.90 -1.97 6.87
C PHE A 46 -4.17 -1.15 7.10
N LYS A 47 -4.04 0.17 7.33
CA LYS A 47 -5.20 1.06 7.45
C LYS A 47 -5.83 1.35 6.10
N ASN A 48 -5.01 1.46 5.04
CA ASN A 48 -5.48 1.64 3.67
C ASN A 48 -6.29 0.45 3.20
N GLU A 49 -5.89 -0.78 3.52
CA GLU A 49 -6.64 -1.98 3.18
C GLU A 49 -8.09 -1.92 3.72
N ILE A 50 -8.27 -1.41 4.94
CA ILE A 50 -9.60 -1.21 5.53
C ILE A 50 -10.40 -0.16 4.76
N LEU A 51 -9.76 0.94 4.32
CA LEU A 51 -10.40 1.98 3.52
C LEU A 51 -10.81 1.46 2.13
N VAL A 52 -9.94 0.69 1.47
CA VAL A 52 -10.21 0.08 0.17
C VAL A 52 -11.41 -0.86 0.25
N ARG A 53 -11.46 -1.75 1.26
CA ARG A 53 -12.63 -2.63 1.46
C ARG A 53 -13.92 -1.84 1.64
N LYS A 54 -13.90 -0.73 2.39
CA LYS A 54 -15.07 0.15 2.55
C LYS A 54 -15.46 0.85 1.24
N LEU A 55 -14.48 1.23 0.42
CA LEU A 55 -14.74 1.78 -0.91
C LEU A 55 -15.41 0.75 -1.82
N GLU A 56 -14.94 -0.50 -1.81
CA GLU A 56 -15.54 -1.61 -2.55
C GLU A 56 -16.98 -1.92 -2.10
N GLU A 57 -17.26 -1.83 -0.79
CA GLU A 57 -18.61 -1.96 -0.24
C GLU A 57 -19.53 -0.85 -0.78
N VAL A 58 -19.08 0.40 -0.76
CA VAL A 58 -19.84 1.54 -1.30
C VAL A 58 -20.08 1.38 -2.81
N ASP A 59 -19.08 0.91 -3.55
CA ASP A 59 -19.20 0.67 -4.99
C ASP A 59 -20.20 -0.43 -5.32
N ARG A 60 -20.26 -1.48 -4.48
CA ARG A 60 -21.28 -2.52 -4.59
C ARG A 60 -22.68 -1.96 -4.33
N GLU A 61 -22.85 -1.16 -3.28
CA GLU A 61 -24.13 -0.52 -2.98
C GLU A 61 -24.60 0.44 -4.09
N LEU A 62 -23.68 1.17 -4.72
CA LEU A 62 -23.97 2.03 -5.88
C LEU A 62 -24.34 1.20 -7.12
N TRP A 63 -23.62 0.12 -7.38
CA TRP A 63 -23.87 -0.78 -8.52
C TRP A 63 -25.25 -1.44 -8.43
N GLU A 64 -25.64 -1.94 -7.26
CA GLU A 64 -26.96 -2.56 -7.04
C GLU A 64 -28.14 -1.59 -7.26
N ARG A 65 -27.88 -0.27 -7.25
CA ARG A 65 -28.90 0.77 -7.47
C ARG A 65 -28.98 1.27 -8.90
N GLN A 66 -27.94 1.08 -9.70
CA GLN A 66 -27.86 1.57 -11.09
C GLN A 66 -29.00 1.07 -11.99
N GLU A 67 -29.63 -0.06 -11.68
CA GLU A 67 -30.75 -0.56 -12.48
C GLU A 67 -32.03 0.30 -12.41
N LYS A 68 -32.13 1.31 -11.53
CA LYS A 68 -33.41 1.98 -11.24
C LYS A 68 -33.40 3.52 -11.17
N GLU A 69 -32.27 4.20 -11.36
CA GLU A 69 -32.18 5.64 -11.08
C GLU A 69 -31.79 6.51 -12.30
N VAL A 70 -32.51 7.62 -12.44
CA VAL A 70 -32.09 8.78 -13.26
C VAL A 70 -31.26 9.68 -12.37
N TYR A 71 -30.00 9.88 -12.71
CA TYR A 71 -29.10 10.75 -11.94
C TYR A 71 -29.52 12.22 -12.06
N THR A 72 -29.50 12.91 -10.92
CA THR A 72 -29.68 14.36 -10.85
C THR A 72 -28.39 15.09 -11.25
N ALA A 73 -28.50 16.36 -11.67
CA ALA A 73 -27.33 17.19 -12.00
C ALA A 73 -26.34 17.29 -10.83
N ASP A 74 -26.86 17.38 -9.60
CA ASP A 74 -26.05 17.36 -8.37
C ASP A 74 -25.25 16.05 -8.24
N GLU A 75 -25.86 14.89 -8.46
CA GLU A 75 -25.19 13.59 -8.36
C GLU A 75 -24.12 13.42 -9.45
N ILE A 76 -24.35 13.98 -10.63
CA ILE A 76 -23.36 14.02 -11.71
C ILE A 76 -22.15 14.86 -11.26
N GLY A 77 -22.37 16.06 -10.71
CA GLY A 77 -21.27 16.92 -10.23
C GLY A 77 -20.47 16.27 -9.08
N ILE A 78 -21.13 15.56 -8.17
CA ILE A 78 -20.42 14.81 -7.11
C ILE A 78 -19.63 13.63 -7.71
N SER A 79 -20.17 12.99 -8.75
CA SER A 79 -19.47 11.89 -9.44
C SER A 79 -18.19 12.37 -10.12
N GLU A 80 -18.17 13.57 -10.72
CA GLU A 80 -16.95 14.17 -11.25
C GLU A 80 -15.88 14.32 -10.16
N THR A 81 -16.28 14.82 -8.97
CA THR A 81 -15.37 14.92 -7.82
C THR A 81 -14.85 13.55 -7.36
N VAL A 82 -15.69 12.51 -7.39
CA VAL A 82 -15.27 11.13 -7.10
C VAL A 82 -14.20 10.66 -8.10
N PHE A 83 -14.38 10.92 -9.40
CA PHE A 83 -13.40 10.54 -10.41
C PHE A 83 -12.06 11.26 -10.23
N GLU A 84 -12.09 12.57 -9.97
CA GLU A 84 -10.88 13.34 -9.68
C GLU A 84 -10.10 12.76 -8.50
N ARG A 85 -10.80 12.41 -7.42
CA ARG A 85 -10.18 11.80 -6.23
C ARG A 85 -9.66 10.38 -6.48
N LEU A 86 -10.35 9.59 -7.29
CA LEU A 86 -9.87 8.26 -7.71
C LEU A 86 -8.58 8.36 -8.52
N ASP A 87 -8.49 9.31 -9.45
CA ASP A 87 -7.29 9.51 -10.24
C ASP A 87 -6.13 10.03 -9.40
N GLU A 88 -6.38 10.96 -8.46
CA GLU A 88 -5.38 11.39 -7.47
C GLU A 88 -4.87 10.20 -6.63
N ALA A 89 -5.78 9.40 -6.07
CA ALA A 89 -5.43 8.23 -5.28
C ALA A 89 -4.62 7.21 -6.09
N ARG A 90 -5.02 6.92 -7.34
CA ARG A 90 -4.30 6.01 -8.24
C ARG A 90 -2.88 6.50 -8.51
N ASN A 91 -2.72 7.78 -8.80
CA ASN A 91 -1.40 8.35 -9.09
C ASN A 91 -0.47 8.27 -7.88
N LEU A 92 -0.99 8.53 -6.67
CA LEU A 92 -0.22 8.38 -5.43
C LEU A 92 0.12 6.92 -5.14
N GLN A 93 -0.83 6.00 -5.30
CA GLN A 93 -0.61 4.56 -5.09
C GLN A 93 0.53 4.05 -5.97
N ASN A 94 0.57 4.45 -7.25
CA ASN A 94 1.64 4.04 -8.17
C ASN A 94 3.02 4.50 -7.66
N LYS A 95 3.13 5.74 -7.19
CA LYS A 95 4.39 6.27 -6.63
C LYS A 95 4.82 5.54 -5.35
N VAL A 96 3.88 5.33 -4.43
CA VAL A 96 4.13 4.57 -3.19
C VAL A 96 4.60 3.16 -3.53
N GLN A 97 3.97 2.50 -4.49
CA GLN A 97 4.34 1.16 -4.94
C GLN A 97 5.76 1.12 -5.53
N GLU A 98 6.14 2.10 -6.35
CA GLU A 98 7.51 2.20 -6.88
C GLU A 98 8.55 2.32 -5.75
N LEU A 99 8.27 3.16 -4.75
CA LEU A 99 9.14 3.33 -3.57
C LEU A 99 9.24 2.07 -2.72
N LEU A 100 8.13 1.36 -2.49
CA LEU A 100 8.12 0.08 -1.78
C LEU A 100 8.92 -0.99 -2.52
N VAL A 101 8.80 -1.07 -3.84
CA VAL A 101 9.57 -2.01 -4.67
C VAL A 101 11.06 -1.70 -4.58
N PHE A 102 11.42 -0.41 -4.61
CA PHE A 102 12.81 0.01 -4.41
C PHE A 102 13.33 -0.46 -3.04
N GLU A 103 12.61 -0.17 -1.97
CA GLU A 103 13.02 -0.47 -0.60
C GLU A 103 13.16 -1.98 -0.35
N MET A 104 12.21 -2.77 -0.90
CA MET A 104 12.28 -4.23 -0.89
C MET A 104 13.55 -4.74 -1.58
N ASN A 105 13.95 -4.14 -2.71
CA ASN A 105 15.13 -4.58 -3.46
C ASN A 105 16.43 -4.25 -2.71
N GLU A 106 16.53 -3.07 -2.09
CA GLU A 106 17.67 -2.72 -1.25
C GLU A 106 17.77 -3.65 -0.02
N SER A 107 16.65 -3.92 0.65
CA SER A 107 16.60 -4.86 1.77
C SER A 107 17.06 -6.28 1.37
N LYS A 108 16.65 -6.76 0.19
CA LYS A 108 17.12 -8.05 -0.35
C LYS A 108 18.63 -8.05 -0.58
N LYS A 109 19.17 -6.96 -1.14
CA LYS A 109 20.62 -6.83 -1.40
C LYS A 109 21.41 -6.88 -0.10
N GLU A 110 21.00 -6.13 0.93
CA GLU A 110 21.64 -6.14 2.24
C GLU A 110 21.63 -7.54 2.88
N TYR A 111 20.49 -8.23 2.80
CA TYR A 111 20.37 -9.61 3.27
C TYR A 111 21.33 -10.55 2.53
N TRP A 112 21.43 -10.45 1.21
CA TRP A 112 22.36 -11.24 0.41
C TRP A 112 23.82 -10.99 0.80
N GLU A 113 24.22 -9.73 0.95
CA GLU A 113 25.57 -9.36 1.39
C GLU A 113 25.90 -9.95 2.77
N PHE A 114 24.96 -9.85 3.71
CA PHE A 114 25.11 -10.43 5.05
C PHE A 114 25.24 -11.96 5.00
N SER A 115 24.41 -12.62 4.20
CA SER A 115 24.42 -14.08 4.01
C SER A 115 25.76 -14.56 3.45
N ILE A 116 26.31 -13.87 2.44
CA ILE A 116 27.62 -14.18 1.86
C ILE A 116 28.72 -13.98 2.91
N LYS A 117 28.76 -12.84 3.60
CA LYS A 117 29.75 -12.57 4.66
C LYS A 117 29.72 -13.65 5.75
N ARG A 118 28.53 -14.08 6.17
CA ARG A 118 28.34 -15.16 7.16
C ARG A 118 28.87 -16.49 6.65
N ARG A 119 28.57 -16.88 5.40
CA ARG A 119 29.07 -18.12 4.79
C ARG A 119 30.59 -18.12 4.65
N LEU A 120 31.17 -17.01 4.17
CA LEU A 120 32.63 -16.85 4.08
C LEU A 120 33.29 -16.96 5.45
N LYS A 121 32.75 -16.29 6.48
CA LYS A 121 33.26 -16.41 7.85
C LYS A 121 33.18 -17.84 8.37
N SER A 122 32.06 -18.54 8.16
CA SER A 122 31.90 -19.94 8.55
C SER A 122 32.92 -20.85 7.84
N HIS A 123 33.08 -20.68 6.54
CA HIS A 123 34.06 -21.45 5.75
C HIS A 123 35.50 -21.17 6.19
N LEU A 124 35.85 -19.89 6.43
CA LEU A 124 37.16 -19.52 6.96
C LEU A 124 37.42 -20.20 8.30
N MET A 125 36.46 -20.15 9.24
CA MET A 125 36.58 -20.82 10.55
C MET A 125 36.76 -22.34 10.43
N GLN A 126 36.00 -22.99 9.54
CA GLN A 126 36.15 -24.41 9.25
C GLN A 126 37.52 -24.73 8.62
N SER A 127 38.02 -23.87 7.73
CA SER A 127 39.32 -24.04 7.08
C SER A 127 40.51 -23.71 7.99
N SER A 128 40.37 -22.80 8.96
CA SER A 128 41.38 -22.53 9.99
C SER A 128 41.49 -23.66 11.01
N GLY A 129 40.45 -24.49 11.15
CA GLY A 129 40.54 -25.79 11.82
C GLY A 129 41.35 -26.85 11.05
N LEU A 130 41.89 -26.51 9.87
CA LEU A 130 42.79 -27.36 9.06
C LEU A 130 44.18 -26.70 8.87
N SER A 131 44.49 -25.58 9.54
CA SER A 131 45.79 -24.91 9.39
C SER A 131 46.94 -25.65 10.08
N TRP A 132 46.66 -26.42 11.12
CA TRP A 132 47.60 -27.34 11.79
C TRP A 132 47.91 -28.64 11.01
N THR A 133 47.13 -29.02 10.00
CA THR A 133 47.42 -30.21 9.17
C THR A 133 48.25 -29.93 7.92
N LYS A 134 48.62 -28.65 7.67
CA LYS A 134 49.49 -28.27 6.54
C LYS A 134 50.97 -28.01 6.91
N ASN A 135 51.33 -28.03 8.19
CA ASN A 135 52.68 -27.73 8.69
C ASN A 135 53.32 -28.87 9.51
N TYR A 136 53.03 -30.13 9.18
CA TYR A 136 53.86 -31.24 9.64
C TYR A 136 54.26 -32.09 8.44
N CYS A 137 55.57 -32.15 8.23
CA CYS A 137 56.26 -33.07 7.31
C CYS A 137 55.97 -34.53 7.64
#